data_AF-A0A382YSD0-F1
#
_entry.id   AF-A0A382YSD0-F1
#
_cell.length_a   1.000
_cell.length_b   1.000
_cell.length_c   1.000
_cell.angle_alpha   90.00
_cell.angle_beta   90.00
_cell.angle_gamma   90.00
#
_symmetry.space_group_name_H-M   'P 1'
#
loop_
_entity.id
_entity.type
_entity.pdbx_description
1 polymer ?
#
loop_
_entity_poly.entity_id
_entity_poly.type
_entity_poly.pdbx_seq_one_letter_code
_entity_poly.pdbx_strand_id
1 'polypeptide(L)'
;MIVNIAGYRFIDLPDRDDLRGPMLDRCLGLGLKGTVLLSPNGINFFLAGTHEATDSFLQYLESDARFVGIPTKVSHTDYQPFRRMLVKRKQEIIALGRGDIRPAEFTGPHISPTEFKQMLDEGEDVVVLDTRNDYETRVGTFDGAVELDIPSFRDFPDAIGSLPDEYKSKTLVMYCTGGIRCEKASAVMLKAGFEDVRQLEGGILGYFEECGGSHWSGDCFVFDQRVALDHQL
;
A
#
# COMPACT_ATOMS: atom_id res chain seq x y z
N MET A 1 2.94 4.89 24.67
CA MET A 1 2.31 4.79 23.35
C MET A 1 3.41 4.70 22.30
N ILE A 2 3.35 3.68 21.45
CA ILE A 2 4.25 3.46 20.31
C ILE A 2 3.57 4.04 19.07
N VAL A 3 4.33 4.78 18.27
CA VAL A 3 3.91 5.33 16.98
C VAL A 3 4.32 4.36 15.89
N ASN A 4 3.40 4.03 15.00
CA ASN A 4 3.61 3.19 13.83
C ASN A 4 3.53 4.07 12.59
N ILE A 5 4.53 4.01 11.73
CA ILE A 5 4.57 4.72 10.46
C ILE A 5 4.68 3.75 9.30
N ALA A 6 3.94 4.01 8.23
CA ALA A 6 4.01 3.28 6.97
C ALA A 6 4.08 4.26 5.80
N GLY A 7 4.93 3.96 4.81
CA GLY A 7 5.08 4.83 3.65
C GLY A 7 5.86 4.15 2.53
N TYR A 8 5.68 4.63 1.31
CA TYR A 8 6.40 4.12 0.15
C TYR A 8 6.58 5.21 -0.90
N ARG A 9 7.51 4.96 -1.82
CA ARG A 9 7.69 5.77 -3.02
C ARG A 9 8.31 4.94 -4.11
N PHE A 10 7.70 4.99 -5.30
CA PHE A 10 8.34 4.53 -6.52
C PHE A 10 9.27 5.62 -7.04
N ILE A 11 10.57 5.32 -7.11
CA ILE A 11 11.61 6.20 -7.61
C ILE A 11 12.84 5.38 -8.00
N ASP A 12 13.59 5.81 -9.00
CA ASP A 12 14.80 5.12 -9.42
C ASP A 12 15.89 5.26 -8.34
N LEU A 13 16.34 4.12 -7.81
CA LEU A 13 17.38 4.00 -6.78
C LEU A 13 18.50 3.05 -7.24
N PRO A 14 19.31 3.43 -8.24
CA PRO A 14 20.40 2.59 -8.73
C PRO A 14 21.46 2.28 -7.65
N ASP A 15 21.62 3.16 -6.67
CA ASP A 15 22.49 3.12 -5.49
C ASP A 15 21.84 2.45 -4.26
N ARG A 16 20.70 1.76 -4.41
CA ARG A 16 19.94 1.16 -3.28
C ARG A 16 20.77 0.28 -2.34
N ASP A 17 21.85 -0.33 -2.84
CA ASP A 17 22.70 -1.24 -2.09
C ASP A 17 23.58 -0.45 -1.10
N ASP A 18 24.03 0.75 -1.49
CA ASP A 18 24.82 1.66 -0.66
C ASP A 18 23.95 2.34 0.41
N LEU A 19 22.67 2.58 0.12
CA LEU A 19 21.70 3.13 1.08
C LEU A 19 21.40 2.20 2.26
N ARG A 20 21.59 0.89 2.11
CA ARG A 20 21.19 -0.10 3.12
C ARG A 20 21.87 0.11 4.48
N GLY A 21 23.19 0.31 4.47
CA GLY A 21 23.99 0.45 5.69
C GLY A 21 23.58 1.67 6.51
N PRO A 22 23.69 2.89 5.94
CA PRO A 22 23.30 4.14 6.60
C PRO A 22 21.84 4.12 7.11
N MET A 23 20.91 3.57 6.32
CA MET A 23 19.51 3.45 6.72
C MET A 23 19.34 2.54 7.94
N LEU A 24 20.03 1.40 7.98
CA LEU A 24 19.96 0.47 9.11
C LEU A 24 20.56 1.10 10.37
N ASP A 25 21.73 1.73 10.26
CA ASP A 25 22.40 2.38 11.38
C ASP A 25 21.54 3.52 11.94
N ARG A 26 20.90 4.30 11.07
CA ARG A 26 19.95 5.35 11.48
C ARG A 26 18.77 4.77 12.25
N CYS A 27 18.12 3.73 11.73
CA CYS A 27 16.99 3.11 12.42
C CYS A 27 17.39 2.49 13.77
N LEU A 28 18.54 1.82 13.84
CA LEU A 28 19.06 1.23 15.08
C LEU A 28 19.43 2.30 16.11
N GLY A 29 20.09 3.39 15.70
CA GLY A 29 20.45 4.50 16.57
C GLY A 29 19.22 5.23 17.15
N LEU A 30 18.10 5.21 16.43
CA LEU A 30 16.81 5.74 16.89
C LEU A 30 15.99 4.71 17.70
N GLY A 31 16.46 3.47 17.85
CA GLY A 31 15.73 2.40 18.53
C GLY A 31 14.46 1.93 17.81
N LEU A 32 14.33 2.22 16.52
CA LEU A 32 13.19 1.81 15.70
C LEU A 32 13.20 0.30 15.47
N LYS A 33 12.00 -0.28 15.33
CA LYS A 33 11.82 -1.66 14.86
C LYS A 33 10.83 -1.67 13.69
N GLY A 34 10.92 -2.70 12.85
CA GLY A 34 10.13 -2.79 11.63
C GLY A 34 10.97 -3.17 10.43
N THR A 35 10.48 -2.83 9.24
CA THR A 35 11.14 -3.17 7.99
C THR A 35 11.19 -1.97 7.05
N VAL A 36 12.36 -1.69 6.50
CA VAL A 36 12.54 -0.89 5.28
C VAL A 36 12.92 -1.84 4.14
N LEU A 37 12.23 -1.72 3.01
CA LEU A 37 12.52 -2.38 1.76
C LEU A 37 13.14 -1.36 0.81
N LEU A 38 14.31 -1.68 0.29
CA LEU A 38 14.99 -0.90 -0.74
C LEU A 38 15.07 -1.74 -2.00
N SER A 39 14.70 -1.16 -3.13
CA SER A 39 14.77 -1.78 -4.44
C SER A 39 15.19 -0.75 -5.49
N PRO A 40 15.56 -1.16 -6.71
CA PRO A 40 15.98 -0.21 -7.74
C PRO A 40 14.81 0.67 -8.19
N ASN A 41 13.57 0.27 -7.90
CA ASN A 41 12.34 1.01 -8.20
C ASN A 41 11.73 1.73 -6.97
N GLY A 42 12.43 1.81 -5.84
CA GLY A 42 12.03 2.70 -4.76
C GLY A 42 12.22 2.17 -3.34
N ILE A 43 11.46 2.76 -2.42
CA ILE A 43 11.46 2.49 -0.98
C ILE A 43 10.05 2.16 -0.47
N ASN A 44 9.94 1.23 0.49
CA ASN A 44 8.71 0.93 1.22
C ASN A 44 9.07 0.60 2.67
N PHE A 45 8.40 1.20 3.65
CA PHE A 45 8.73 1.02 5.05
C PHE A 45 7.49 0.89 5.93
N PHE A 46 7.64 0.10 6.99
CA PHE A 46 6.71 -0.03 8.12
C PHE A 46 7.57 -0.07 9.38
N LEU A 47 7.51 0.98 10.19
CA LEU A 47 8.38 1.16 11.36
C LEU A 47 7.56 1.54 12.58
N ALA A 48 8.06 1.20 13.76
CA ALA A 48 7.45 1.60 15.01
C ALA A 48 8.50 1.98 16.07
N GLY A 49 8.19 3.02 16.83
CA GLY A 49 9.04 3.53 17.91
C GLY A 49 8.37 4.63 18.72
N THR A 50 9.17 5.46 19.38
CA THR A 50 8.66 6.69 20.01
C THR A 50 8.36 7.74 18.94
N HIS A 51 7.57 8.75 19.29
CA HIS A 51 7.25 9.87 18.41
C HIS A 51 8.52 10.58 17.91
N GLU A 52 9.48 10.83 18.81
CA GLU A 52 10.75 11.48 18.48
C GLU A 52 11.58 10.62 17.52
N ALA A 53 11.55 9.30 17.69
CA ALA A 53 12.27 8.36 16.84
C ALA A 53 11.65 8.30 15.44
N THR A 54 10.33 8.25 15.32
CA THR A 54 9.65 8.24 14.02
C THR A 54 9.85 9.56 13.28
N ASP A 55 9.71 10.70 13.96
CA ASP A 55 9.93 12.02 13.35
C ASP A 55 11.38 12.18 12.89
N SER A 56 12.34 11.75 13.71
CA SER A 56 13.77 11.80 13.37
C SER A 56 14.14 10.92 12.17
N PHE A 57 13.38 9.85 11.93
CA PHE A 57 13.53 9.01 10.76
C PHE A 57 12.91 9.66 9.51
N LEU A 58 11.70 10.21 9.62
CA LEU A 58 11.07 10.94 8.52
C LEU A 58 11.92 12.14 8.11
N GLN A 59 12.44 12.92 9.06
CA GLN A 59 13.37 14.01 8.78
C GLN A 59 14.68 13.53 8.13
N TYR A 60 15.16 12.33 8.47
CA TYR A 60 16.30 11.74 7.78
C TYR A 60 15.97 11.39 6.32
N LEU A 61 14.77 10.89 6.02
CA LEU A 61 14.32 10.69 4.64
C LEU A 61 14.28 12.03 3.89
N GLU A 62 13.74 13.09 4.49
CA GLU A 62 13.69 14.43 3.90
C GLU A 62 15.07 15.01 3.53
N SER A 63 16.17 14.48 4.07
CA SER A 63 17.53 14.91 3.70
C SER A 63 17.98 14.43 2.31
N ASP A 64 17.31 13.43 1.75
CA ASP A 64 17.51 12.96 0.39
C ASP A 64 16.35 13.47 -0.49
N ALA A 65 16.67 14.27 -1.50
CA ALA A 65 15.68 14.87 -2.40
C ALA A 65 14.72 13.83 -3.03
N ARG A 66 15.17 12.57 -3.16
CA ARG A 66 14.36 11.46 -3.69
C ARG A 66 13.24 11.04 -2.75
N PHE A 67 13.36 11.30 -1.45
CA PHE A 67 12.41 10.88 -0.41
C PHE A 67 11.63 12.04 0.22
N VAL A 68 11.84 13.28 -0.24
CA VAL A 68 11.11 14.47 0.25
C VAL A 68 9.60 14.32 0.05
N GLY A 69 8.81 14.46 1.12
CA GLY A 69 7.35 14.44 1.07
C GLY A 69 6.75 13.07 0.81
N ILE A 70 7.37 11.97 1.27
CA ILE A 70 6.74 10.65 1.19
C ILE A 70 5.44 10.67 2.01
N PRO A 71 4.27 10.39 1.40
CA PRO A 71 3.03 10.24 2.15
C PRO A 71 3.20 9.15 3.20
N THR A 72 2.94 9.52 4.45
CA THR A 72 3.14 8.63 5.61
C THR A 72 1.82 8.44 6.32
N LYS A 73 1.45 7.17 6.54
CA LYS A 73 0.32 6.78 7.39
C LYS A 73 0.81 6.55 8.80
N VAL A 74 0.08 7.07 9.78
CA VAL A 74 0.42 7.02 11.20
C VAL A 74 -0.68 6.32 11.96
N SER A 75 -0.33 5.40 12.87
CA SER A 75 -1.27 4.79 13.81
C SER A 75 -0.59 4.50 15.14
N HIS A 76 -1.34 4.14 16.17
CA HIS A 76 -0.83 4.04 17.54
C HIS A 76 -1.06 2.67 18.15
N THR A 77 -0.13 2.23 19.00
CA THR A 77 -0.27 0.99 19.79
C THR A 77 0.30 1.16 21.18
N ASP A 78 -0.21 0.41 22.16
CA ASP A 78 0.35 0.39 23.51
C ASP A 78 1.60 -0.51 23.66
N TYR A 79 1.86 -1.33 22.64
CA TYR A 79 3.00 -2.24 22.57
C TYR A 79 3.78 -2.07 21.27
N GLN A 80 4.99 -2.61 21.23
CA GLN A 80 5.88 -2.57 20.07
C GLN A 80 5.56 -3.73 19.11
N PRO A 81 5.00 -3.50 17.90
CA PRO A 81 4.48 -4.57 17.05
C PRO A 81 5.55 -5.28 16.22
N PHE A 82 6.79 -4.80 16.23
CA PHE A 82 7.90 -5.44 15.53
C PHE A 82 8.93 -6.02 16.50
N ARG A 83 9.44 -7.23 16.20
CA ARG A 83 10.46 -7.88 17.04
C ARG A 83 11.85 -7.27 16.89
N ARG A 84 12.20 -6.86 15.68
CA ARG A 84 13.53 -6.41 15.27
C ARG A 84 13.45 -5.39 14.14
N MET A 85 14.52 -4.64 13.94
CA MET A 85 14.71 -3.78 12.78
C MET A 85 15.30 -4.57 11.60
N LEU A 86 14.79 -4.33 10.40
CA LEU A 86 15.28 -4.94 9.16
C LEU A 86 15.38 -3.89 8.06
N VAL A 87 16.51 -3.81 7.38
CA VAL A 87 16.63 -3.13 6.08
C VAL A 87 16.98 -4.18 5.03
N LYS A 88 16.05 -4.44 4.11
CA LYS A 88 16.13 -5.52 3.13
C LYS A 88 16.29 -4.96 1.73
N ARG A 89 17.25 -5.52 0.99
CA ARG A 89 17.33 -5.36 -0.46
C ARG A 89 16.32 -6.28 -1.12
N LYS A 90 15.54 -5.74 -2.05
CA LYS A 90 14.53 -6.46 -2.82
C LYS A 90 14.61 -6.04 -4.27
N GLN A 91 14.22 -6.91 -5.19
CA GLN A 91 14.11 -6.53 -6.61
C GLN A 91 12.99 -5.52 -6.85
N GLU A 92 11.93 -5.59 -6.04
CA GLU A 92 10.82 -4.66 -6.07
C GLU A 92 10.37 -4.37 -4.63
N ILE A 93 9.95 -3.13 -4.35
CA ILE A 93 9.35 -2.78 -3.05
C ILE A 93 7.97 -3.40 -2.81
N ILE A 94 7.31 -3.80 -3.88
CA ILE A 94 6.14 -4.68 -3.92
C ILE A 94 6.27 -5.58 -5.15
N ALA A 95 6.26 -6.91 -4.95
CA ALA A 95 6.64 -7.84 -6.00
C ALA A 95 5.44 -8.18 -6.90
N LEU A 96 5.41 -7.59 -8.09
CA LEU A 96 4.47 -7.99 -9.16
C LEU A 96 5.13 -9.01 -10.11
N GLY A 97 6.47 -8.99 -10.25
CA GLY A 97 7.18 -9.87 -11.18
C GLY A 97 7.18 -9.38 -12.63
N ARG A 98 6.77 -8.13 -12.88
CA ARG A 98 6.68 -7.51 -14.21
C ARG A 98 7.60 -6.30 -14.30
N GLY A 99 8.75 -6.46 -14.95
CA GLY A 99 9.75 -5.39 -15.11
C GLY A 99 9.34 -4.26 -16.05
N ASP A 100 8.35 -4.50 -16.91
CA ASP A 100 7.75 -3.51 -17.82
C ASP A 100 6.76 -2.56 -17.12
N ILE A 101 6.45 -2.77 -15.84
CA ILE A 101 5.53 -1.96 -15.05
C ILE A 101 6.34 -0.99 -14.18
N ARG A 102 6.23 0.31 -14.50
CA ARG A 102 6.94 1.40 -13.83
C ARG A 102 5.96 2.44 -13.29
N PRO A 103 5.48 2.31 -12.02
CA PRO A 103 4.53 3.26 -11.45
C PRO A 103 5.06 4.70 -11.34
N ALA A 104 6.39 4.88 -11.30
CA ALA A 104 7.00 6.21 -11.33
C ALA A 104 6.80 6.95 -12.66
N GLU A 105 6.45 6.25 -13.73
CA GLU A 105 6.20 6.83 -15.06
C GLU A 105 4.70 6.89 -15.39
N PHE A 106 3.96 5.84 -15.04
CA PHE A 106 2.56 5.70 -15.41
C PHE A 106 1.79 4.82 -14.41
N THR A 107 0.65 5.33 -13.97
CA THR A 107 -0.30 4.68 -13.08
C THR A 107 -1.71 5.20 -13.39
N GLY A 108 -2.75 4.49 -12.95
CA GLY A 108 -4.13 4.96 -13.07
C GLY A 108 -4.42 6.16 -12.15
N PRO A 109 -5.42 6.99 -12.47
CA PRO A 109 -5.80 8.12 -11.63
C PRO A 109 -6.18 7.67 -10.21
N HIS A 110 -5.90 8.54 -9.24
CA HIS A 110 -6.37 8.35 -7.88
C HIS A 110 -7.83 8.79 -7.75
N ILE A 111 -8.55 8.13 -6.84
CA ILE A 111 -9.84 8.59 -6.32
C ILE A 111 -9.69 8.77 -4.81
N SER A 112 -10.15 9.91 -4.29
CA SER A 112 -10.09 10.17 -2.85
C SER A 112 -11.07 9.25 -2.09
N PRO A 113 -10.82 8.97 -0.80
CA PRO A 113 -11.75 8.21 0.02
C PRO A 113 -13.18 8.75 0.02
N THR A 114 -13.33 10.07 0.12
CA THR A 114 -14.64 10.73 0.19
C THR A 114 -15.40 10.64 -1.13
N GLU A 115 -14.73 10.84 -2.27
CA GLU A 115 -15.32 10.62 -3.59
C GLU A 115 -15.73 9.17 -3.79
N PHE A 116 -14.86 8.22 -3.40
CA PHE A 116 -15.19 6.79 -3.52
C PHE A 116 -16.39 6.41 -2.65
N LYS A 117 -16.42 6.87 -1.38
CA LYS A 117 -17.57 6.67 -0.50
C LYS A 117 -18.85 7.23 -1.11
N GLN A 118 -18.80 8.41 -1.71
CA GLN A 118 -19.96 9.03 -2.34
C GLN A 118 -20.50 8.16 -3.48
N MET A 119 -19.63 7.62 -4.35
CA MET A 119 -20.06 6.69 -5.42
C MET A 119 -20.78 5.46 -4.84
N LEU A 120 -20.28 4.92 -3.72
CA LEU A 120 -20.89 3.77 -3.04
C LEU A 120 -22.24 4.15 -2.38
N ASP A 121 -22.32 5.32 -1.73
CA ASP A 121 -23.55 5.82 -1.11
C ASP A 121 -24.66 6.05 -2.15
N GLU A 122 -24.30 6.54 -3.34
CA GLU A 122 -25.22 6.81 -4.45
C GLU A 122 -25.60 5.55 -5.24
N GLY A 123 -24.94 4.42 -4.98
CA GLY A 123 -25.18 3.16 -5.66
C GLY A 123 -24.77 3.18 -7.14
N GLU A 124 -23.70 3.92 -7.46
CA GLU A 124 -23.14 3.94 -8.82
C GLU A 124 -22.71 2.53 -9.28
N ASP A 125 -22.81 2.25 -10.58
CA ASP A 125 -22.34 0.99 -11.17
C ASP A 125 -20.81 1.01 -11.31
N VAL A 126 -20.12 0.76 -10.19
CA VAL A 126 -18.66 0.71 -10.09
C VAL A 126 -18.19 -0.71 -9.76
N VAL A 127 -17.13 -1.17 -10.44
CA VAL A 127 -16.46 -2.41 -10.09
C VAL A 127 -15.44 -2.12 -9.00
N VAL A 128 -15.67 -2.62 -7.79
CA VAL A 128 -14.72 -2.50 -6.68
C VAL A 128 -13.82 -3.74 -6.69
N LEU A 129 -12.52 -3.57 -6.94
CA LEU A 129 -11.58 -4.70 -7.12
C LEU A 129 -10.56 -4.76 -5.97
N ASP A 130 -10.55 -5.87 -5.24
CA ASP A 130 -9.53 -6.15 -4.24
C ASP A 130 -8.26 -6.68 -4.89
N THR A 131 -7.13 -5.99 -4.67
CA THR A 131 -5.81 -6.40 -5.19
C THR A 131 -4.96 -7.16 -4.17
N ARG A 132 -5.55 -7.49 -3.01
CA ARG A 132 -4.87 -8.17 -1.91
C ARG A 132 -4.82 -9.68 -2.10
N ASN A 133 -4.03 -10.35 -1.26
CA ASN A 133 -3.98 -11.80 -1.27
C ASN A 133 -5.23 -12.37 -0.57
N ASP A 134 -5.57 -13.60 -0.90
CA ASP A 134 -6.70 -14.38 -0.38
C ASP A 134 -6.84 -14.35 1.16
N TYR A 135 -5.74 -14.42 1.90
CA TYR A 135 -5.76 -14.38 3.35
C TYR A 135 -6.10 -13.02 3.94
N GLU A 136 -5.93 -11.93 3.18
CA GLU A 136 -6.28 -10.57 3.59
C GLU A 136 -7.76 -10.28 3.35
N THR A 137 -8.31 -10.77 2.23
CA THR A 137 -9.73 -10.57 1.88
C THR A 137 -10.65 -11.28 2.87
N ARG A 138 -10.24 -12.47 3.35
CA ARG A 138 -10.93 -13.21 4.42
C ARG A 138 -11.04 -12.48 5.76
N VAL A 139 -10.21 -11.48 6.02
CA VAL A 139 -10.23 -10.72 7.28
C VAL A 139 -11.27 -9.60 7.22
N GLY A 140 -11.42 -8.99 6.05
CA GLY A 140 -12.41 -7.96 5.78
C GLY A 140 -12.26 -7.44 4.37
N THR A 141 -13.32 -6.88 3.80
CA THR A 141 -13.41 -6.46 2.39
C THR A 141 -14.47 -5.37 2.23
N PHE A 142 -14.43 -4.62 1.12
CA PHE A 142 -15.54 -3.73 0.76
C PHE A 142 -16.76 -4.55 0.32
N ASP A 143 -17.96 -4.06 0.65
CA ASP A 143 -19.20 -4.74 0.32
C ASP A 143 -19.34 -4.89 -1.20
N GLY A 144 -19.51 -6.13 -1.66
CA GLY A 144 -19.64 -6.46 -3.09
C GLY A 144 -18.32 -6.38 -3.88
N ALA A 145 -17.16 -6.24 -3.23
CA ALA A 145 -15.89 -6.23 -3.92
C ALA A 145 -15.61 -7.55 -4.65
N VAL A 146 -15.03 -7.43 -5.85
CA VAL A 146 -14.51 -8.54 -6.64
C VAL A 146 -13.18 -8.98 -6.04
N GLU A 147 -13.08 -10.28 -5.75
CA GLU A 147 -11.88 -10.93 -5.27
C GLU A 147 -11.29 -11.83 -6.37
N LEU A 148 -9.96 -11.78 -6.53
CA LEU A 148 -9.25 -12.60 -7.52
C LEU A 148 -8.74 -13.94 -6.95
N ASP A 149 -8.93 -14.20 -5.65
CA ASP A 149 -8.47 -15.39 -4.93
C ASP A 149 -6.98 -15.72 -5.17
N ILE A 150 -6.13 -14.68 -5.17
CA ILE A 150 -4.70 -14.84 -5.44
C ILE A 150 -3.92 -15.13 -4.14
N PRO A 151 -3.06 -16.16 -4.08
CA PRO A 151 -2.21 -16.40 -2.92
C PRO A 151 -1.03 -15.40 -2.86
N SER A 152 -0.68 -14.78 -3.99
CA SER A 152 0.35 -13.76 -4.09
C SER A 152 0.00 -12.68 -5.08
N PHE A 153 0.38 -11.43 -4.78
CA PHE A 153 0.29 -10.32 -5.74
C PHE A 153 1.05 -10.55 -7.05
N ARG A 154 1.98 -11.50 -7.10
CA ARG A 154 2.64 -11.93 -8.36
C ARG A 154 1.68 -12.61 -9.33
N ASP A 155 0.59 -13.18 -8.83
CA ASP A 155 -0.41 -13.88 -9.62
C ASP A 155 -1.46 -12.90 -10.20
N PHE A 156 -1.46 -11.64 -9.73
CA PHE A 156 -2.40 -10.59 -10.18
C PHE A 156 -2.43 -10.41 -11.71
N PRO A 157 -1.29 -10.32 -12.44
CA PRO A 157 -1.32 -10.14 -13.90
C PRO A 157 -2.04 -11.26 -14.66
N ASP A 158 -2.00 -12.49 -14.14
CA ASP A 158 -2.66 -13.63 -14.77
C ASP A 158 -4.13 -13.71 -14.31
N ALA A 159 -4.40 -13.42 -13.04
CA ALA A 159 -5.72 -13.48 -12.45
C ALA A 159 -6.70 -12.46 -13.04
N ILE A 160 -6.25 -11.30 -13.53
CA ILE A 160 -7.15 -10.34 -14.20
C ILE A 160 -7.79 -10.92 -15.48
N GLY A 161 -7.23 -11.99 -16.05
CA GLY A 161 -7.83 -12.69 -17.19
C GLY A 161 -9.12 -13.45 -16.87
N SER A 162 -9.43 -13.67 -15.58
CA SER A 162 -10.72 -14.23 -15.16
C SER A 162 -11.82 -13.19 -14.98
N LEU A 163 -11.49 -11.90 -15.07
CA LEU A 163 -12.48 -10.83 -14.99
C LEU A 163 -13.37 -10.81 -16.24
N PRO A 164 -14.69 -10.62 -16.11
CA PRO A 164 -15.59 -10.44 -17.23
C PRO A 164 -15.14 -9.30 -18.17
N ASP A 165 -15.21 -9.53 -19.49
CA ASP A 165 -14.86 -8.50 -20.48
C ASP A 165 -15.72 -7.24 -20.37
N GLU A 166 -16.96 -7.35 -19.87
CA GLU A 166 -17.83 -6.19 -19.60
C GLU A 166 -17.24 -5.20 -18.59
N TYR A 167 -16.32 -5.64 -17.71
CA TYR A 167 -15.66 -4.75 -16.76
C TYR A 167 -14.67 -3.81 -17.45
N LYS A 168 -14.23 -4.10 -18.67
CA LYS A 168 -13.27 -3.24 -19.39
C LYS A 168 -13.82 -1.85 -19.70
N SER A 169 -15.13 -1.75 -19.93
CA SER A 169 -15.84 -0.50 -20.20
C SER A 169 -16.46 0.15 -18.95
N LYS A 170 -16.33 -0.48 -17.77
CA LYS A 170 -16.86 0.06 -16.51
C LYS A 170 -15.79 0.88 -15.77
N THR A 171 -16.26 1.78 -14.92
CA THR A 171 -15.41 2.37 -13.88
C THR A 171 -14.99 1.29 -12.89
N LEU A 172 -13.70 1.13 -12.69
CA LEU A 172 -13.12 0.16 -11.77
C LEU A 172 -12.28 0.88 -10.73
N VAL A 173 -12.63 0.70 -9.45
CA VAL A 173 -11.89 1.25 -8.32
C VAL A 173 -11.16 0.12 -7.61
N MET A 174 -9.83 0.15 -7.64
CA MET A 174 -8.99 -0.81 -6.93
C MET A 174 -8.56 -0.30 -5.57
N TYR A 175 -8.38 -1.24 -4.66
CA TYR A 175 -7.81 -0.96 -3.35
C TYR A 175 -6.86 -2.07 -2.87
N CYS A 176 -6.06 -1.70 -1.89
CA CYS A 176 -5.33 -2.60 -1.00
C CYS A 176 -5.14 -1.91 0.35
N THR A 177 -4.38 -2.51 1.28
CA THR A 177 -4.14 -1.95 2.62
C THR A 177 -3.72 -0.47 2.60
N GLY A 178 -2.69 -0.12 1.82
CA GLY A 178 -2.09 1.22 1.84
C GLY A 178 -1.76 1.81 0.47
N GLY A 179 -2.35 1.29 -0.61
CA GLY A 179 -2.21 1.83 -1.98
C GLY A 179 -1.08 1.25 -2.83
N ILE A 180 0.06 0.84 -2.25
CA ILE A 180 1.26 0.45 -3.04
C ILE A 180 1.04 -0.63 -4.11
N ARG A 181 0.12 -1.58 -3.91
CA ARG A 181 -0.21 -2.60 -4.93
C ARG A 181 -0.99 -1.99 -6.09
N CYS A 182 -1.94 -1.09 -5.79
CA CYS A 182 -2.79 -0.43 -6.76
C CYS A 182 -1.98 0.36 -7.79
N GLU A 183 -0.84 0.91 -7.37
CA GLU A 183 0.10 1.61 -8.26
C GLU A 183 0.65 0.74 -9.39
N LYS A 184 0.87 -0.55 -9.12
CA LYS A 184 1.27 -1.52 -10.15
C LYS A 184 0.08 -2.14 -10.85
N ALA A 185 -0.96 -2.46 -10.09
CA ALA A 185 -2.16 -3.10 -10.60
C ALA A 185 -2.86 -2.22 -11.65
N SER A 186 -2.93 -0.91 -11.43
CA SER A 186 -3.53 0.04 -12.36
C SER A 186 -2.85 0.06 -13.71
N ALA A 187 -1.52 0.12 -13.73
CA ALA A 187 -0.75 0.02 -14.96
C ALA A 187 -0.96 -1.32 -15.68
N VAL A 188 -1.12 -2.43 -14.94
CA VAL A 188 -1.43 -3.75 -15.52
C VAL A 188 -2.82 -3.77 -16.15
N MET A 189 -3.84 -3.28 -15.43
CA MET A 189 -5.23 -3.23 -15.89
C MET A 189 -5.39 -2.33 -17.12
N LEU A 190 -4.81 -1.14 -17.11
CA LEU A 190 -4.83 -0.21 -18.25
C LEU A 190 -4.17 -0.83 -19.49
N LYS A 191 -3.03 -1.52 -19.32
CA LYS A 191 -2.38 -2.27 -20.42
C LYS A 191 -3.21 -3.46 -20.92
N ALA A 192 -4.08 -4.03 -20.08
CA ALA A 192 -4.99 -5.13 -20.45
C ALA A 192 -6.29 -4.66 -21.14
N GLY A 193 -6.46 -3.34 -21.30
CA GLY A 193 -7.56 -2.73 -22.04
C GLY A 193 -8.76 -2.33 -21.18
N PHE A 194 -8.60 -2.20 -19.86
CA PHE A 194 -9.60 -1.54 -19.01
C PHE A 194 -9.50 -0.02 -19.18
N GLU A 195 -10.63 0.66 -19.36
CA GLU A 195 -10.65 2.05 -19.80
C GLU A 195 -10.60 3.06 -18.64
N ASP A 196 -11.38 2.86 -17.58
CA ASP A 196 -11.43 3.75 -16.39
C ASP A 196 -11.01 2.97 -15.14
N VAL A 197 -9.69 2.96 -14.88
CA VAL A 197 -9.10 2.27 -13.73
C VAL A 197 -8.60 3.29 -12.72
N ARG A 198 -9.32 3.40 -11.60
CA ARG A 198 -9.00 4.29 -10.48
C ARG A 198 -8.41 3.50 -9.32
N GLN A 199 -7.58 4.16 -8.53
CA GLN A 199 -6.99 3.58 -7.33
C GLN A 199 -7.31 4.42 -6.09
N LEU A 200 -7.80 3.75 -5.05
CA LEU A 200 -8.17 4.39 -3.79
C LEU A 200 -6.94 5.00 -3.12
N GLU A 201 -6.93 6.33 -2.99
CA GLU A 201 -5.85 7.06 -2.35
C GLU A 201 -5.68 6.64 -0.89
N GLY A 202 -4.44 6.31 -0.49
CA GLY A 202 -4.14 5.80 0.84
C GLY A 202 -4.66 4.38 1.14
N GLY A 203 -5.34 3.73 0.20
CA GLY A 203 -5.92 2.39 0.39
C GLY A 203 -6.99 2.33 1.48
N ILE A 204 -7.19 1.13 2.05
CA ILE A 204 -8.17 0.90 3.13
C ILE A 204 -7.88 1.78 4.34
N LEU A 205 -6.61 1.94 4.71
CA LEU A 205 -6.25 2.76 5.88
C LEU A 205 -6.56 4.25 5.66
N GLY A 206 -6.33 4.77 4.45
CA GLY A 206 -6.75 6.13 4.09
C GLY A 206 -8.28 6.28 4.11
N TYR A 207 -9.00 5.26 3.67
CA TYR A 207 -10.45 5.25 3.75
C TYR A 207 -10.98 5.23 5.18
N PHE A 208 -10.40 4.42 6.08
CA PHE A 208 -10.78 4.43 7.49
C PHE A 208 -10.54 5.79 8.15
N GLU A 209 -9.42 6.43 7.83
CA GLU A 209 -9.05 7.75 8.36
C GLU A 209 -10.05 8.85 7.98
N GLU A 210 -10.53 8.86 6.74
CA GLU A 210 -11.40 9.93 6.23
C GLU A 210 -12.90 9.60 6.31
N CYS A 211 -13.26 8.32 6.19
CA CYS A 211 -14.63 7.84 5.99
C CYS A 211 -15.09 6.84 7.05
N GLY A 212 -14.22 6.38 7.94
CA GLY A 212 -14.51 5.30 8.89
C GLY A 212 -14.75 3.96 8.18
N GLY A 213 -15.60 3.11 8.75
CA GLY A 213 -15.88 1.75 8.25
C GLY A 213 -17.07 1.62 7.29
N SER A 214 -17.58 2.72 6.71
CA SER A 214 -18.76 2.65 5.82
C SER A 214 -18.48 1.77 4.60
N HIS A 215 -19.42 0.89 4.22
CA HIS A 215 -19.27 -0.07 3.12
C HIS A 215 -18.13 -1.10 3.29
N TRP A 216 -17.57 -1.20 4.49
CA TRP A 216 -16.51 -2.14 4.82
C TRP A 216 -17.01 -3.17 5.84
N SER A 217 -16.72 -4.44 5.57
CA SER A 217 -17.07 -5.56 6.45
C SER A 217 -15.79 -6.21 6.99
N GLY A 218 -15.68 -6.38 8.31
CA GLY A 218 -14.54 -7.04 8.98
C GLY A 218 -13.39 -6.09 9.35
N ASP A 219 -12.17 -6.64 9.48
CA ASP A 219 -10.97 -5.87 9.86
C ASP A 219 -9.99 -5.76 8.67
N CYS A 220 -9.06 -4.80 8.74
CA CYS A 220 -8.01 -4.62 7.74
C CYS A 220 -6.72 -5.35 8.15
N PHE A 221 -6.34 -6.40 7.42
CA PHE A 221 -5.08 -7.10 7.66
C PHE A 221 -3.85 -6.18 7.54
N VAL A 222 -2.92 -6.27 8.51
CA VAL A 222 -1.64 -5.55 8.51
C VAL A 222 -0.44 -6.49 8.73
N PHE A 223 0.70 -6.13 8.16
CA PHE A 223 1.89 -6.99 8.05
C PHE A 223 2.80 -6.96 9.29
N ASP A 224 2.22 -6.93 10.48
CA ASP A 224 2.92 -6.90 11.76
C ASP A 224 2.14 -7.62 12.87
N GLN A 225 2.59 -7.54 14.13
CA GLN A 225 1.99 -8.29 15.23
C GLN A 225 0.56 -7.89 15.59
N ARG A 226 0.06 -6.76 15.07
CA ARG A 226 -1.35 -6.39 15.22
C ARG A 226 -2.28 -7.34 14.48
N VAL A 227 -1.78 -7.99 13.42
CA VAL A 227 -2.53 -8.90 12.53
C VAL A 227 -3.62 -8.18 11.72
N ALA A 228 -4.49 -7.41 12.37
CA ALA A 228 -5.49 -6.58 11.72
C ALA A 228 -5.75 -5.29 12.51
N LEU A 229 -6.32 -4.29 11.83
CA LEU A 229 -6.81 -3.03 12.39
C LEU A 229 -8.31 -2.89 12.11
N ASP A 230 -9.06 -2.41 13.10
CA ASP A 230 -10.44 -2.00 12.87
C ASP A 230 -10.48 -0.59 12.23
N HIS A 231 -11.68 -0.09 12.01
CA HIS A 231 -11.90 1.23 11.40
C HIS A 231 -11.57 2.41 12.34
N GLN A 232 -11.02 2.18 13.54
CA GLN A 232 -10.55 3.21 14.48
C GLN A 232 -9.01 3.36 14.50
N LEU A 233 -8.29 2.52 13.73
CA LEU A 233 -6.83 2.56 13.46
C LEU A 233 -5.87 2.33 14.65
#